data_AF-A0A9Q1H3J1-F1
#
_entry.id   AF-A0A9Q1H3J1-F1
#
_cell.length_a   1.000
_cell.length_b   1.000
_cell.length_c   1.000
_cell.angle_alpha   90.00
_cell.angle_beta   90.00
_cell.angle_gamma   90.00
#
_symmetry.space_group_name_H-M   'P 1'
#
loop_
_entity.id
_entity.type
_entity.pdbx_description
1 polymer ?
#
loop_
_entity_poly.entity_id
_entity_poly.type
_entity_poly.pdbx_seq_one_letter_code
_entity_poly.pdbx_strand_id
1 'polypeptide(L)'
;MYQLVHVYKGVLLHLSTCLLITEVTSTEGGSSYFFYQQPEYPRDCKEARDQCASDNFSGVYTIKPDGYLKPFEVYCDNDFSSGGWTVIQRRTDVSLTFQRVWEDYKSGFGFLGSEFWIGHDKLSYLTNQAAYELRIDLMFSNGSFFYITYKSFRISDEWSDYAIVSADEFRSNWSCIISLCPQDTTRDSCACQNLCTDPIGQTDCYTTCAEICEPKGCLVPETNSFIANGESVINAECTRNCTCVDNQLLCNTDYECSADASCKVKDETRKCYCNEGFEGDGETCNSIFRDCYEVYQAGHMTDGIYTIMPTDWPGTSFNVFCNMSFGDGGWTVFQRRIDGVTDFYRDWAEYKDGFGTLNQGNDFWLGNEKLHYLTDQKDYILRVDVVHSSDRLYYEEYRTLKIGDESTKYRLSYVSGNSRNTNDYWLKYNNGAQFSTRDQDNDGCSYHDCAEGHKGGWWYSTAVYTNWCTECYYSYRYCYYFQTRTSCNNLCTASNLNGRSNGGNGENLIYWTSSGNDCNHKFAEMKIRPIS
;
A
#
# COMPACT_ATOMS: atom_id res chain seq x y z
N MET A 1 -22.61 -7.90 -50.63
CA MET A 1 -23.66 -7.92 -49.59
C MET A 1 -23.44 -9.14 -48.70
N TYR A 2 -22.59 -9.04 -47.67
CA TYR A 2 -22.63 -9.86 -46.46
C TYR A 2 -22.02 -9.01 -45.33
N GLN A 3 -22.80 -8.83 -44.27
CA GLN A 3 -22.59 -7.96 -43.13
C GLN A 3 -22.14 -8.86 -41.97
N LEU A 4 -21.00 -8.57 -41.35
CA LEU A 4 -20.59 -9.19 -40.08
C LEU A 4 -20.67 -8.12 -39.00
N VAL A 5 -21.76 -8.15 -38.23
CA VAL A 5 -22.03 -7.27 -37.11
C VAL A 5 -21.59 -8.00 -35.84
N HIS A 6 -20.53 -7.53 -35.19
CA HIS A 6 -20.25 -7.86 -33.80
C HIS A 6 -20.58 -6.65 -32.92
N VAL A 7 -21.60 -6.80 -32.08
CA VAL A 7 -22.06 -5.79 -31.11
C VAL A 7 -21.25 -5.96 -29.83
N TYR A 8 -20.35 -5.01 -29.56
CA TYR A 8 -19.96 -4.61 -28.20
C TYR A 8 -20.33 -3.13 -28.04
N LYS A 9 -20.97 -2.80 -26.91
CA LYS A 9 -21.57 -1.51 -26.55
C LYS A 9 -20.99 -0.29 -27.30
N GLY A 10 -21.72 0.18 -28.29
CA GLY A 10 -21.88 1.61 -28.56
C GLY A 10 -20.79 2.36 -29.33
N VAL A 11 -20.14 1.78 -30.34
CA VAL A 11 -19.52 2.54 -31.46
C VAL A 11 -19.63 1.69 -32.73
N LEU A 12 -20.23 2.20 -33.80
CA LEU A 12 -20.19 1.58 -35.13
C LEU A 12 -18.74 1.69 -35.68
N LEU A 13 -17.98 0.60 -35.63
CA LEU A 13 -16.69 0.49 -36.34
C LEU A 13 -16.95 0.16 -37.81
N HIS A 14 -16.91 1.17 -38.67
CA HIS A 14 -16.81 0.98 -40.12
C HIS A 14 -15.35 0.63 -40.46
N LEU A 15 -15.02 -0.66 -40.55
CA LEU A 15 -13.76 -1.13 -41.15
C LEU A 15 -13.89 -1.09 -42.68
N SER A 16 -13.78 0.10 -43.29
CA SER A 16 -13.64 0.22 -44.74
C SER A 16 -12.17 0.02 -45.12
N THR A 17 -11.80 -1.19 -45.58
CA THR A 17 -10.52 -1.43 -46.26
C THR A 17 -10.62 -0.94 -47.71
N CYS A 18 -10.06 0.24 -48.03
CA CYS A 18 -9.83 0.65 -49.41
C CYS A 18 -8.58 -0.07 -49.95
N LEU A 19 -8.77 -0.91 -50.98
CA LEU A 19 -7.71 -1.62 -51.69
C LEU A 19 -7.72 -1.15 -53.15
N LEU A 20 -6.56 -0.69 -53.64
CA LEU A 20 -6.33 -0.45 -55.07
C LEU A 20 -6.33 -1.78 -55.83
N ILE A 21 -7.24 -1.96 -56.79
CA ILE A 21 -7.11 -2.97 -57.85
C ILE A 21 -6.84 -2.20 -59.14
N THR A 22 -5.61 -2.25 -59.66
CA THR A 22 -5.30 -1.78 -61.01
C THR A 22 -5.47 -2.94 -61.99
N GLU A 23 -6.46 -2.88 -62.89
CA GLU A 23 -6.56 -3.80 -64.04
C GLU A 23 -5.48 -3.47 -65.08
N VAL A 24 -4.55 -4.40 -65.32
CA VAL A 24 -3.69 -4.39 -66.51
C VAL A 24 -4.18 -5.49 -67.45
N THR A 25 -4.72 -5.10 -68.60
CA THR A 25 -5.02 -6.05 -69.67
C THR A 25 -3.79 -6.23 -70.56
N SER A 26 -3.30 -7.46 -70.68
CA SER A 26 -2.42 -7.85 -71.78
C SER A 26 -2.87 -9.18 -72.37
N THR A 27 -3.12 -9.14 -73.66
CA THR A 27 -3.41 -10.25 -74.55
C THR A 27 -2.23 -11.22 -74.66
N GLU A 28 -2.56 -12.51 -74.69
CA GLU A 28 -1.75 -13.67 -75.09
C GLU A 28 -0.69 -14.22 -74.11
N GLY A 29 -0.88 -15.51 -73.77
CA GLY A 29 0.23 -16.47 -73.63
C GLY A 29 0.92 -16.58 -72.27
N GLY A 30 0.31 -17.35 -71.36
CA GLY A 30 0.97 -18.21 -70.36
C GLY A 30 2.11 -17.64 -69.48
N SER A 31 1.81 -17.38 -68.21
CA SER A 31 2.63 -17.74 -67.04
C SER A 31 1.89 -17.36 -65.74
N SER A 32 2.05 -18.17 -64.70
CA SER A 32 1.51 -17.93 -63.36
C SER A 32 2.17 -16.72 -62.69
N TYR A 33 1.37 -15.76 -62.24
CA TYR A 33 1.82 -14.68 -61.37
C TYR A 33 0.98 -14.67 -60.09
N PHE A 34 1.60 -15.00 -58.95
CA PHE A 34 1.09 -14.57 -57.66
C PHE A 34 1.60 -13.15 -57.42
N PHE A 35 0.75 -12.16 -57.67
CA PHE A 35 0.98 -10.81 -57.16
C PHE A 35 0.41 -10.74 -55.74
N TYR A 36 1.27 -10.80 -54.73
CA TYR A 36 0.97 -10.16 -53.45
C TYR A 36 1.39 -8.69 -53.58
N GLN A 37 0.51 -7.85 -54.14
CA GLN A 37 0.62 -6.42 -53.84
C GLN A 37 0.21 -6.28 -52.37
N GLN A 38 1.16 -5.86 -51.52
CA GLN A 38 0.79 -5.41 -50.18
C GLN A 38 -0.18 -4.24 -50.31
N PRO A 39 -1.23 -4.14 -49.46
CA PRO A 39 -2.05 -2.95 -49.43
C PRO A 39 -1.13 -1.77 -49.11
N GLU A 40 -0.97 -0.86 -50.06
CA GLU A 40 -0.31 0.41 -49.81
C GLU A 40 -1.30 1.24 -48.99
N TYR A 41 -1.13 1.22 -47.66
CA TYR A 41 -1.96 2.01 -46.77
C TYR A 41 -1.80 3.49 -47.13
N PRO A 42 -2.90 4.28 -47.12
CA PRO A 42 -2.80 5.73 -47.33
C PRO A 42 -1.89 6.34 -46.26
N ARG A 43 -1.10 7.35 -46.63
CA ARG A 43 -0.14 7.97 -45.70
C ARG A 43 -0.79 8.88 -44.67
N ASP A 44 -1.97 9.38 -44.98
CA ASP A 44 -2.78 10.25 -44.13
C ASP A 44 -4.27 10.22 -44.51
N CYS A 45 -5.10 10.94 -43.76
CA CYS A 45 -6.54 11.01 -44.02
C CYS A 45 -6.91 11.68 -45.34
N LYS A 46 -6.05 12.54 -45.90
CA LYS A 46 -6.31 13.16 -47.20
C LYS A 46 -6.16 12.14 -48.31
N GLU A 47 -5.09 11.34 -48.26
CA GLU A 47 -4.88 10.24 -49.19
C GLU A 47 -5.98 9.17 -49.03
N ALA A 48 -6.36 8.84 -47.79
CA ALA A 48 -7.47 7.92 -47.53
C ALA A 48 -8.77 8.40 -48.18
N ARG A 49 -9.11 9.69 -48.03
CA ARG A 49 -10.29 10.29 -48.64
C ARG A 49 -10.21 10.29 -50.17
N ASP A 50 -9.06 10.67 -50.73
CA ASP A 50 -8.87 10.73 -52.19
C ASP A 50 -8.92 9.33 -52.84
N GLN A 51 -8.49 8.29 -52.12
CA GLN A 51 -8.59 6.89 -52.55
C GLN A 51 -10.02 6.30 -52.41
N CYS A 52 -10.82 6.79 -51.45
CA CYS A 52 -12.13 6.25 -51.09
C CYS A 52 -13.29 7.18 -51.47
N ALA A 53 -13.38 7.62 -52.73
CA ALA A 53 -14.37 8.61 -53.19
C ALA A 53 -15.85 8.26 -52.92
N SER A 54 -16.19 7.01 -52.61
CA SER A 54 -17.54 6.55 -52.26
C SER A 54 -17.86 6.54 -50.75
N ASP A 55 -16.86 6.58 -49.87
CA ASP A 55 -16.99 6.45 -48.40
C ASP A 55 -16.35 7.65 -47.66
N ASN A 56 -16.85 8.86 -47.92
CA ASN A 56 -16.35 10.14 -47.36
C ASN A 56 -16.89 10.44 -45.94
N PHE A 57 -17.10 9.44 -45.09
CA PHE A 57 -17.59 9.67 -43.73
C PHE A 57 -16.44 10.02 -42.77
N SER A 58 -16.69 10.82 -41.73
CA SER A 58 -15.71 10.92 -40.63
C SER A 58 -15.67 9.62 -39.84
N GLY A 59 -14.49 9.21 -39.40
CA GLY A 59 -14.33 7.94 -38.69
C GLY A 59 -12.89 7.55 -38.44
N VAL A 60 -12.69 6.34 -37.96
CA VAL A 60 -11.36 5.78 -37.71
C VAL A 60 -10.86 5.08 -38.97
N TYR A 61 -9.70 5.48 -39.46
CA TYR A 61 -9.03 4.91 -40.63
C TYR A 61 -7.63 4.42 -40.26
N THR A 62 -7.15 3.41 -40.97
CA THR A 62 -5.77 2.94 -40.83
C THR A 62 -4.89 3.62 -41.87
N ILE A 63 -3.83 4.29 -41.41
CA ILE A 63 -2.84 4.97 -42.25
C ILE A 63 -1.43 4.42 -41.99
N LYS A 64 -0.51 4.68 -42.92
CA LYS A 64 0.92 4.39 -42.72
C LYS A 64 1.77 5.53 -43.29
N PRO A 65 2.21 6.48 -42.45
CA PRO A 65 3.14 7.52 -42.86
C PRO A 65 4.48 6.95 -43.35
N ASP A 66 5.12 7.68 -44.26
CA ASP A 66 6.44 7.33 -44.78
C ASP A 66 7.48 7.25 -43.65
N GLY A 67 8.23 6.15 -43.61
CA GLY A 67 9.25 5.90 -42.58
C GLY A 67 8.71 5.35 -41.25
N TYR A 68 7.40 5.38 -40.99
CA TYR A 68 6.85 4.81 -39.76
C TYR A 68 6.70 3.28 -39.87
N LEU A 69 7.14 2.56 -38.83
CA LEU A 69 7.40 1.10 -38.91
C LEU A 69 6.15 0.26 -39.25
N LYS A 70 4.99 0.61 -38.69
CA LYS A 70 3.74 -0.16 -38.81
C LYS A 70 2.54 0.77 -39.04
N PRO A 71 1.52 0.33 -39.80
CA PRO A 71 0.29 1.10 -39.94
C PRO A 71 -0.38 1.31 -38.56
N PHE A 72 -1.11 2.42 -38.41
CA PHE A 72 -1.83 2.75 -37.19
C PHE A 72 -3.16 3.46 -37.49
N GLU A 73 -4.05 3.46 -36.50
CA GLU A 73 -5.37 4.06 -36.59
C GLU A 73 -5.34 5.56 -36.25
N VAL A 74 -6.10 6.34 -37.01
CA VAL A 74 -6.34 7.77 -36.78
C VAL A 74 -7.80 8.11 -36.98
N TYR A 75 -8.28 9.17 -36.35
CA TYR A 75 -9.58 9.74 -36.69
C TYR A 75 -9.43 10.69 -37.86
N CYS A 76 -10.12 10.40 -38.96
CA CYS A 76 -10.24 11.28 -40.11
C CYS A 76 -11.54 12.07 -40.01
N ASP A 77 -11.42 13.40 -39.98
CA ASP A 77 -12.55 14.31 -40.11
C ASP A 77 -12.74 14.67 -41.58
N ASN A 78 -13.82 14.13 -42.15
CA ASN A 78 -14.23 14.33 -43.53
C ASN A 78 -15.50 15.19 -43.66
N ASP A 79 -16.23 15.39 -42.57
CA ASP A 79 -17.48 16.16 -42.55
C ASP A 79 -17.22 17.66 -42.57
N PHE A 80 -16.03 18.11 -42.13
CA PHE A 80 -15.70 19.51 -42.00
C PHE A 80 -14.86 20.08 -43.16
N SER A 81 -15.32 21.20 -43.74
CA SER A 81 -14.63 21.96 -44.80
C SER A 81 -14.31 21.11 -46.04
N SER A 82 -13.07 21.06 -46.50
CA SER A 82 -12.65 20.20 -47.61
C SER A 82 -12.62 18.72 -47.22
N GLY A 83 -12.63 18.37 -45.94
CA GLY A 83 -12.37 17.01 -45.42
C GLY A 83 -10.90 16.61 -45.52
N GLY A 84 -10.59 15.36 -45.16
CA GLY A 84 -9.23 14.80 -45.20
C GLY A 84 -8.34 15.20 -44.02
N TRP A 85 -8.92 15.67 -42.92
CA TRP A 85 -8.17 16.11 -41.76
C TRP A 85 -7.78 14.92 -40.88
N THR A 86 -6.49 14.79 -40.58
CA THR A 86 -6.01 13.83 -39.57
C THR A 86 -6.07 14.50 -38.20
N VAL A 87 -6.96 14.02 -37.32
CA VAL A 87 -7.14 14.63 -35.99
C VAL A 87 -6.03 14.17 -35.05
N ILE A 88 -5.26 15.12 -34.53
CA ILE A 88 -4.09 14.86 -33.65
C ILE A 88 -4.41 15.02 -32.16
N GLN A 89 -5.42 15.83 -31.84
CA GLN A 89 -5.94 16.07 -30.51
C GLN A 89 -7.44 16.28 -30.60
N ARG A 90 -8.19 15.70 -29.65
CA ARG A 90 -9.61 16.01 -29.47
C ARG A 90 -9.92 16.21 -27.99
N ARG A 91 -10.61 17.30 -27.67
CA ARG A 91 -11.13 17.64 -26.34
C ARG A 91 -12.61 17.98 -26.45
N THR A 92 -13.47 17.14 -25.91
CA THR A 92 -14.93 17.28 -26.06
C THR A 92 -15.68 17.17 -24.74
N ASP A 93 -15.04 16.65 -23.70
CA ASP A 93 -15.61 16.53 -22.37
C ASP A 93 -14.49 16.61 -21.30
N VAL A 94 -14.72 16.07 -20.11
CA VAL A 94 -13.76 16.04 -19.00
C VAL A 94 -13.38 14.60 -18.64
N SER A 95 -13.62 13.64 -19.54
CA SER A 95 -13.44 12.21 -19.26
C SER A 95 -11.97 11.76 -19.25
N LEU A 96 -11.08 12.52 -19.90
CA LEU A 96 -9.68 12.18 -20.00
C LEU A 96 -8.78 13.31 -19.49
N THR A 97 -7.97 13.00 -18.46
CA THR A 97 -6.91 13.91 -18.03
C THR A 97 -5.78 13.97 -19.04
N PHE A 98 -5.34 15.19 -19.36
CA PHE A 98 -4.14 15.48 -20.16
C PHE A 98 -2.93 15.80 -19.26
N GLN A 99 -3.06 15.77 -17.92
CA GLN A 99 -1.89 15.80 -17.03
C GLN A 99 -1.26 14.40 -17.02
N ARG A 100 -0.37 14.18 -17.98
CA ARG A 100 0.25 12.89 -18.28
C ARG A 100 1.77 12.98 -18.31
N VAL A 101 2.44 11.85 -18.14
CA VAL A 101 3.91 11.79 -18.21
C VAL A 101 4.37 11.88 -19.67
N TRP A 102 5.66 12.18 -19.86
CA TRP A 102 6.27 12.30 -21.20
C TRP A 102 5.97 11.11 -22.11
N GLU A 103 6.08 9.89 -21.58
CA GLU A 103 5.90 8.66 -22.35
C GLU A 103 4.48 8.50 -22.92
N ASP A 104 3.47 9.00 -22.21
CA ASP A 104 2.08 9.00 -22.69
C ASP A 104 1.94 9.94 -23.89
N TYR A 105 2.54 11.14 -23.83
CA TYR A 105 2.52 12.09 -24.94
C TYR A 105 3.34 11.62 -26.14
N LYS A 106 4.42 10.87 -25.90
CA LYS A 106 5.21 10.20 -26.93
C LYS A 106 4.39 9.13 -27.66
N SER A 107 3.78 8.21 -26.91
CA SER A 107 3.03 7.06 -27.45
C SER A 107 1.62 7.39 -27.96
N GLY A 108 1.00 8.42 -27.38
CA GLY A 108 -0.40 8.77 -27.53
C GLY A 108 -1.29 8.09 -26.48
N PHE A 109 -2.44 8.69 -26.20
CA PHE A 109 -3.42 8.22 -25.21
C PHE A 109 -4.84 8.64 -25.57
N GLY A 110 -5.83 7.97 -24.99
CA GLY A 110 -7.26 8.23 -25.23
C GLY A 110 -7.88 7.34 -26.31
N PHE A 111 -9.10 7.67 -26.72
CA PHE A 111 -9.87 6.90 -27.70
C PHE A 111 -10.20 7.78 -28.91
N LEU A 112 -9.91 7.31 -30.11
CA LEU A 112 -10.07 8.08 -31.36
C LEU A 112 -11.50 8.58 -31.60
N GLY A 113 -12.51 7.92 -31.01
CA GLY A 113 -13.92 8.34 -31.07
C GLY A 113 -14.32 9.42 -30.05
N SER A 114 -13.47 9.76 -29.08
CA SER A 114 -13.74 10.74 -28.02
C SER A 114 -12.50 11.63 -27.75
N GLU A 115 -12.06 11.79 -26.50
CA GLU A 115 -10.86 12.56 -26.17
C GLU A 115 -9.59 11.73 -26.39
N PHE A 116 -8.58 12.32 -27.05
CA PHE A 116 -7.29 11.66 -27.26
C PHE A 116 -6.16 12.63 -27.66
N TRP A 117 -4.94 12.13 -27.54
CA TRP A 117 -3.72 12.65 -28.15
C TRP A 117 -3.07 11.55 -29.01
N ILE A 118 -2.73 11.86 -30.26
CA ILE A 118 -2.27 10.84 -31.23
C ILE A 118 -0.90 10.22 -30.87
N GLY A 119 -0.04 10.97 -30.19
CA GLY A 119 1.33 10.60 -29.85
C GLY A 119 2.36 11.34 -30.70
N HIS A 120 3.40 11.90 -30.05
CA HIS A 120 4.46 12.66 -30.72
C HIS A 120 5.26 11.83 -31.71
N ASP A 121 5.48 10.54 -31.42
CA ASP A 121 6.16 9.64 -32.37
C ASP A 121 5.39 9.51 -33.67
N LYS A 122 4.06 9.45 -33.63
CA LYS A 122 3.25 9.38 -34.85
C LYS A 122 3.21 10.72 -35.56
N LEU A 123 3.07 11.80 -34.77
CA LEU A 123 2.96 13.16 -35.28
C LEU A 123 4.24 13.66 -35.97
N SER A 124 5.42 13.26 -35.50
CA SER A 124 6.69 13.66 -36.09
C SER A 124 6.87 13.06 -37.48
N TYR A 125 6.54 11.78 -37.68
CA TYR A 125 6.58 11.15 -39.01
C TYR A 125 5.51 11.73 -39.94
N LEU A 126 4.30 11.94 -39.43
CA LEU A 126 3.22 12.58 -40.19
C LEU A 126 3.64 13.95 -40.70
N THR A 127 4.13 14.84 -39.84
CA THR A 127 4.41 16.22 -40.28
C THR A 127 5.68 16.37 -41.11
N ASN A 128 6.60 15.39 -41.09
CA ASN A 128 7.84 15.42 -41.86
C ASN A 128 7.75 14.75 -43.24
N GLN A 129 6.70 13.97 -43.54
CA GLN A 129 6.55 13.32 -44.86
C GLN A 129 6.09 14.26 -45.99
N ALA A 130 5.39 15.35 -45.66
CA ALA A 130 4.87 16.31 -46.63
C ALA A 130 4.71 17.72 -46.00
N ALA A 131 4.04 18.64 -46.68
CA ALA A 131 3.66 19.94 -46.13
C ALA A 131 2.24 19.84 -45.55
N TYR A 132 2.11 19.99 -44.23
CA TYR A 132 0.83 19.92 -43.53
C TYR A 132 0.33 21.30 -43.13
N GLU A 133 -0.98 21.50 -43.18
CA GLU A 133 -1.65 22.62 -42.52
C GLU A 133 -2.13 22.16 -41.15
N LEU A 134 -1.77 22.88 -40.09
CA LEU A 134 -2.37 22.68 -38.76
C LEU A 134 -3.60 23.55 -38.66
N ARG A 135 -4.71 22.97 -38.20
CA ARG A 135 -5.93 23.69 -37.86
C ARG A 135 -6.28 23.42 -36.41
N ILE A 136 -6.63 24.47 -35.68
CA ILE A 136 -7.12 24.38 -34.30
C ILE A 136 -8.52 24.97 -34.26
N ASP A 137 -9.49 24.16 -33.88
CA ASP A 137 -10.90 24.55 -33.74
C ASP A 137 -11.25 24.63 -32.24
N LEU A 138 -11.89 25.74 -31.83
CA LEU A 138 -12.33 25.98 -30.46
C LEU A 138 -13.82 26.36 -30.46
N MET A 139 -14.60 25.72 -29.59
CA MET A 139 -16.00 26.05 -29.36
C MET A 139 -16.18 26.51 -27.93
N PHE A 140 -16.70 27.73 -27.75
CA PHE A 140 -17.01 28.30 -26.44
C PHE A 140 -18.36 27.82 -25.93
N SER A 141 -18.59 27.88 -24.62
CA SER A 141 -19.85 27.51 -23.96
C SER A 141 -21.06 28.29 -24.47
N ASN A 142 -20.85 29.51 -24.98
CA ASN A 142 -21.88 30.35 -25.57
C ASN A 142 -22.21 29.97 -27.04
N GLY A 143 -21.63 28.89 -27.57
CA GLY A 143 -21.83 28.43 -28.94
C GLY A 143 -20.98 29.16 -29.99
N SER A 144 -20.13 30.12 -29.59
CA SER A 144 -19.21 30.79 -30.52
C SER A 144 -18.11 29.83 -30.97
N PHE A 145 -17.77 29.88 -32.26
CA PHE A 145 -16.76 29.01 -32.87
C PHE A 145 -15.59 29.81 -33.42
N PHE A 146 -14.38 29.39 -33.06
CA PHE A 146 -13.12 29.98 -33.48
C PHE A 146 -12.27 28.94 -34.20
N TYR A 147 -11.56 29.37 -35.25
CA TYR A 147 -10.49 28.57 -35.80
C TYR A 147 -9.26 29.41 -36.15
N ILE A 148 -8.11 28.76 -36.08
CA ILE A 148 -6.84 29.24 -36.62
C ILE A 148 -6.17 28.14 -37.41
N THR A 149 -5.64 28.47 -38.58
CA THR A 149 -4.80 27.57 -39.36
C THR A 149 -3.37 28.09 -39.47
N TYR A 150 -2.40 27.20 -39.55
CA TYR A 150 -0.98 27.48 -39.78
C TYR A 150 -0.49 26.65 -40.96
N LYS A 151 0.19 27.28 -41.91
CA LYS A 151 0.82 26.56 -43.02
C LYS A 151 2.14 25.92 -42.58
N SER A 152 2.55 24.88 -43.32
CA SER A 152 3.84 24.20 -43.15
C SER A 152 4.09 23.68 -41.72
N PHE A 153 3.07 23.20 -41.03
CA PHE A 153 3.22 22.73 -39.65
C PHE A 153 4.14 21.51 -39.58
N ARG A 154 5.21 21.63 -38.77
CA ARG A 154 6.18 20.56 -38.53
C ARG A 154 6.65 20.55 -37.10
N ILE A 155 6.82 19.34 -36.56
CA ILE A 155 7.55 19.10 -35.32
C ILE A 155 8.82 18.31 -35.60
N SER A 156 9.81 18.42 -34.72
CA SER A 156 11.02 17.62 -34.79
C SER A 156 10.78 16.20 -34.29
N ASP A 157 11.80 15.35 -34.41
CA ASP A 157 11.81 14.01 -33.82
C ASP A 157 12.06 14.05 -32.29
N GLU A 158 12.11 12.86 -31.69
CA GLU A 158 12.39 12.66 -30.27
C GLU A 158 13.75 13.23 -29.85
N TRP A 159 14.76 13.18 -30.72
CA TRP A 159 16.12 13.63 -30.41
C TRP A 159 16.20 15.14 -30.21
N SER A 160 15.22 15.87 -30.74
CA SER A 160 15.07 17.32 -30.60
C SER A 160 13.82 17.70 -29.79
N ASP A 161 13.38 16.81 -28.90
CA ASP A 161 12.27 17.03 -27.95
C ASP A 161 10.93 17.40 -28.60
N TYR A 162 10.66 16.93 -29.83
CA TYR A 162 9.44 17.21 -30.59
C TYR A 162 9.08 18.70 -30.70
N ALA A 163 10.07 19.58 -30.70
CA ALA A 163 9.89 21.01 -30.85
C ALA A 163 9.14 21.36 -32.15
N ILE A 164 8.30 22.40 -32.11
CA ILE A 164 7.70 22.95 -33.33
C ILE A 164 8.81 23.59 -34.15
N VAL A 165 9.06 23.05 -35.34
CA VAL A 165 10.12 23.51 -36.26
C VAL A 165 9.60 24.57 -37.22
N SER A 166 8.36 24.44 -37.66
CA SER A 166 7.70 25.42 -38.52
C SER A 166 6.20 25.46 -38.28
N ALA A 167 5.66 26.67 -38.27
CA ALA A 167 4.25 27.01 -38.25
C ALA A 167 4.14 28.42 -38.82
N ASP A 168 4.04 28.51 -40.15
CA ASP A 168 4.23 29.75 -40.89
C ASP A 168 2.95 30.62 -40.86
N GLU A 169 2.66 31.29 -41.97
CA GLU A 169 1.51 32.15 -42.21
C GLU A 169 0.22 31.54 -41.63
N PHE A 170 -0.42 32.27 -40.71
CA PHE A 170 -1.66 31.86 -40.08
C PHE A 170 -2.88 32.56 -40.68
N ARG A 171 -4.02 31.88 -40.68
CA ARG A 171 -5.32 32.46 -41.01
C ARG A 171 -6.30 32.17 -39.88
N SER A 172 -7.06 33.18 -39.47
CA SER A 172 -8.10 33.05 -38.45
C SER A 172 -9.39 33.71 -38.92
N ASN A 173 -10.54 33.22 -38.46
CA ASN A 173 -11.81 33.95 -38.57
C ASN A 173 -11.96 35.07 -37.53
N TRP A 174 -10.87 35.42 -36.82
CA TRP A 174 -10.83 36.36 -35.71
C TRP A 174 -9.70 37.37 -35.90
N SER A 175 -9.90 38.59 -35.39
CA SER A 175 -9.03 39.76 -35.62
C SER A 175 -7.80 39.88 -34.70
N CYS A 176 -7.51 38.91 -33.81
CA CYS A 176 -6.39 38.97 -32.87
C CYS A 176 -5.76 37.60 -32.57
N ILE A 177 -4.44 37.59 -32.31
CA ILE A 177 -3.67 36.40 -31.90
C ILE A 177 -4.10 35.98 -30.49
N ILE A 178 -4.15 34.68 -30.18
CA ILE A 178 -4.45 34.17 -28.84
C ILE A 178 -3.37 34.63 -27.86
N SER A 179 -3.73 35.52 -26.94
CA SER A 179 -2.94 35.83 -25.74
C SER A 179 -3.61 35.14 -24.54
N LEU A 180 -2.80 34.55 -23.65
CA LEU A 180 -3.29 34.10 -22.34
C LEU A 180 -3.80 35.32 -21.58
N CYS A 181 -5.06 35.28 -21.16
CA CYS A 181 -5.58 36.29 -20.25
C CYS A 181 -5.04 36.02 -18.83
N PRO A 182 -4.72 37.08 -18.05
CA PRO A 182 -4.42 36.94 -16.62
C PRO A 182 -5.58 36.23 -15.87
N GLN A 183 -5.28 35.66 -14.70
CA GLN A 183 -6.33 35.10 -13.82
C GLN A 183 -7.45 36.15 -13.59
N ASP A 184 -8.69 35.66 -13.48
CA ASP A 184 -9.94 36.41 -13.24
C ASP A 184 -10.44 37.33 -14.37
N THR A 185 -9.95 37.11 -15.59
CA THR A 185 -10.46 37.80 -16.78
C THR A 185 -10.99 36.84 -17.83
N THR A 186 -12.15 37.15 -18.41
CA THR A 186 -12.65 36.46 -19.60
C THR A 186 -12.37 37.28 -20.84
N ARG A 187 -12.13 36.58 -21.95
CA ARG A 187 -11.81 37.22 -23.22
C ARG A 187 -13.10 37.55 -23.95
N ASP A 188 -13.47 38.82 -23.95
CA ASP A 188 -14.50 39.35 -24.83
C ASP A 188 -13.83 40.21 -25.92
N SER A 189 -14.13 39.89 -27.19
CA SER A 189 -13.80 40.72 -28.36
C SER A 189 -12.38 41.35 -28.36
N CYS A 190 -11.37 40.55 -28.01
CA CYS A 190 -9.94 40.89 -28.01
C CYS A 190 -9.40 41.74 -26.83
N ALA A 191 -10.15 41.90 -25.73
CA ALA A 191 -9.63 42.42 -24.46
C ALA A 191 -9.97 41.46 -23.30
N CYS A 192 -9.08 41.37 -22.32
CA CYS A 192 -9.37 40.66 -21.07
C CYS A 192 -10.24 41.58 -20.21
N GLN A 193 -11.49 41.20 -19.97
CA GLN A 193 -12.41 41.93 -19.09
C GLN A 193 -12.47 41.25 -17.73
N ASN A 194 -12.46 42.05 -16.66
CA ASN A 194 -12.66 41.54 -15.30
C ASN A 194 -14.05 40.94 -15.16
N LEU A 195 -14.13 39.71 -14.65
CA LEU A 195 -15.40 39.11 -14.27
C LEU A 195 -15.97 39.84 -13.05
N CYS A 196 -17.05 40.60 -13.23
CA CYS A 196 -17.81 41.21 -12.12
C CYS A 196 -18.88 40.25 -11.55
N THR A 197 -18.67 38.94 -11.71
CA THR A 197 -19.58 37.92 -11.19
C THR A 197 -18.87 37.16 -10.09
N ASP A 198 -19.35 37.38 -8.86
CA ASP A 198 -19.15 36.52 -7.71
C ASP A 198 -19.21 35.03 -8.13
N PRO A 199 -18.14 34.24 -7.98
CA PRO A 199 -18.12 32.85 -8.38
C PRO A 199 -19.04 31.95 -7.54
N ILE A 200 -19.59 32.43 -6.42
CA ILE A 200 -20.21 31.57 -5.38
C ILE A 200 -21.60 32.06 -4.94
N GLY A 201 -22.03 33.26 -5.33
CA GLY A 201 -23.39 33.73 -5.05
C GLY A 201 -23.67 33.94 -3.55
N GLN A 202 -22.70 34.46 -2.80
CA GLN A 202 -22.91 34.93 -1.44
C GLN A 202 -22.85 36.47 -1.42
N THR A 203 -24.04 37.05 -1.23
CA THR A 203 -24.28 38.47 -1.02
C THR A 203 -23.34 39.09 0.02
N ASP A 204 -22.44 39.96 -0.42
CA ASP A 204 -22.38 41.38 -0.02
C ASP A 204 -21.20 42.07 -0.73
N CYS A 205 -21.45 42.64 -1.91
CA CYS A 205 -20.56 43.62 -2.51
C CYS A 205 -21.38 44.78 -3.07
N TYR A 206 -21.20 45.96 -2.47
CA TYR A 206 -21.78 47.19 -2.96
C TYR A 206 -21.15 47.55 -4.30
N THR A 207 -22.03 47.89 -5.24
CA THR A 207 -21.76 48.36 -6.59
C THR A 207 -20.86 49.61 -6.59
N THR A 208 -19.54 49.43 -6.70
CA THR A 208 -18.62 50.32 -7.43
C THR A 208 -17.25 49.65 -7.57
N CYS A 209 -16.77 49.48 -8.81
CA CYS A 209 -15.46 48.90 -9.16
C CYS A 209 -14.27 49.81 -8.81
N ALA A 210 -14.23 50.39 -7.60
CA ALA A 210 -13.27 51.42 -7.23
C ALA A 210 -12.41 51.10 -6.01
N GLU A 211 -12.59 49.96 -5.35
CA GLU A 211 -11.77 49.58 -4.20
C GLU A 211 -11.10 48.23 -4.43
N ILE A 212 -9.82 48.17 -4.10
CA ILE A 212 -8.91 47.04 -4.28
C ILE A 212 -9.48 45.84 -3.51
N CYS A 213 -9.98 44.82 -4.20
CA CYS A 213 -10.25 43.52 -3.60
C CYS A 213 -8.92 42.84 -3.30
N GLU A 214 -8.45 42.93 -2.06
CA GLU A 214 -7.37 42.06 -1.58
C GLU A 214 -7.91 40.62 -1.48
N PRO A 215 -7.26 39.63 -2.12
CA PRO A 215 -7.67 38.24 -1.95
C PRO A 215 -7.41 37.82 -0.49
N LYS A 216 -8.48 37.47 0.23
CA LYS A 216 -8.38 36.84 1.54
C LYS A 216 -8.16 35.33 1.33
N GLY A 217 -6.92 34.87 1.44
CA GLY A 217 -6.57 33.46 1.27
C GLY A 217 -5.14 33.26 0.77
N CYS A 218 -4.74 31.99 0.65
CA CYS A 218 -3.41 31.60 0.21
C CYS A 218 -3.49 30.76 -1.06
N LEU A 219 -2.64 31.08 -2.04
CA LEU A 219 -2.46 30.27 -3.24
C LEU A 219 -1.59 29.05 -2.92
N VAL A 220 -2.06 27.87 -3.29
CA VAL A 220 -1.33 26.59 -3.20
C VAL A 220 -0.66 26.33 -4.55
N PRO A 221 0.68 26.45 -4.68
CA PRO A 221 1.35 26.46 -5.98
C PRO A 221 1.21 25.16 -6.79
N GLU A 222 1.10 24.00 -6.13
CA GLU A 222 1.06 22.70 -6.81
C GLU A 222 -0.26 22.43 -7.53
N THR A 223 -1.36 22.88 -6.93
CA THR A 223 -2.73 22.63 -7.42
C THR A 223 -3.33 23.87 -8.06
N ASN A 224 -2.64 25.01 -7.97
CA ASN A 224 -3.13 26.33 -8.37
C ASN A 224 -4.50 26.66 -7.74
N SER A 225 -4.74 26.17 -6.52
CA SER A 225 -6.00 26.34 -5.77
C SER A 225 -5.83 27.37 -4.65
N PHE A 226 -6.89 28.11 -4.33
CA PHE A 226 -6.91 29.03 -3.19
C PHE A 226 -7.58 28.37 -2.00
N ILE A 227 -6.96 28.49 -0.83
CA ILE A 227 -7.54 28.11 0.46
C ILE A 227 -7.75 29.35 1.33
N ALA A 228 -8.85 29.40 2.08
CA ALA A 228 -9.17 30.55 2.93
C ALA A 228 -8.24 30.62 4.15
N ASN A 229 -8.17 31.78 4.80
CA ASN A 229 -7.40 31.92 6.03
C ASN A 229 -7.91 30.95 7.12
N GLY A 230 -7.02 30.13 7.68
CA GLY A 230 -7.33 29.05 8.63
C GLY A 230 -7.55 27.67 8.01
N GLU A 231 -7.70 27.58 6.68
CA GLU A 231 -7.83 26.28 6.00
C GLU A 231 -6.46 25.63 5.76
N SER A 232 -6.46 24.30 5.66
CA SER A 232 -5.28 23.49 5.41
C SER A 232 -5.48 22.57 4.21
N VAL A 233 -4.43 22.37 3.42
CA VAL A 233 -4.40 21.48 2.28
C VAL A 233 -3.23 20.51 2.38
N ILE A 234 -3.46 19.27 2.00
CA ILE A 234 -2.43 18.24 1.96
C ILE A 234 -2.10 17.91 0.50
N ASN A 235 -0.81 17.84 0.19
CA ASN A 235 -0.34 17.53 -1.17
C ASN A 235 -0.70 16.09 -1.58
N ALA A 236 -0.59 15.78 -2.88
CA ALA A 236 -1.02 14.49 -3.42
C ALA A 236 -0.33 13.28 -2.76
N GLU A 237 0.92 13.43 -2.37
CA GLU A 237 1.72 12.38 -1.75
C GLU A 237 1.57 12.30 -0.21
N CYS A 238 0.75 13.17 0.40
CA CYS A 238 0.66 13.31 1.86
C CYS A 238 2.01 13.46 2.57
N THR A 239 2.93 14.20 1.96
CA THR A 239 4.26 14.55 2.51
C THR A 239 4.35 16.00 2.95
N ARG A 240 3.28 16.77 2.76
CA ARG A 240 3.22 18.19 3.10
C ARG A 240 1.80 18.62 3.42
N ASN A 241 1.63 19.26 4.58
CA ASN A 241 0.39 19.90 5.00
C ASN A 241 0.59 21.41 5.08
N CYS A 242 -0.14 22.17 4.28
CA CYS A 242 -0.02 23.62 4.20
C CYS A 242 -1.26 24.31 4.75
N THR A 243 -1.08 25.19 5.74
CA THR A 243 -2.15 25.99 6.33
C THR A 243 -1.99 27.45 5.91
N CYS A 244 -3.10 28.11 5.58
CA CYS A 244 -3.09 29.54 5.34
C CYS A 244 -3.23 30.32 6.65
N VAL A 245 -2.25 31.15 6.97
CA VAL A 245 -2.26 32.01 8.17
C VAL A 245 -1.92 33.44 7.75
N ASP A 246 -2.83 34.38 7.96
CA ASP A 246 -2.73 35.80 7.61
C ASP A 246 -2.33 36.03 6.13
N ASN A 247 -2.96 35.28 5.22
CA ASN A 247 -2.66 35.27 3.78
C ASN A 247 -1.24 34.78 3.43
N GLN A 248 -0.54 34.13 4.36
CA GLN A 248 0.73 33.46 4.15
C GLN A 248 0.55 31.94 4.23
N LEU A 249 1.00 31.22 3.18
CA LEU A 249 0.97 29.76 3.16
C LEU A 249 2.14 29.21 4.00
N LEU A 250 1.83 28.55 5.11
CA LEU A 250 2.79 27.87 5.97
C LEU A 250 2.68 26.37 5.76
N CYS A 251 3.75 25.74 5.28
CA CYS A 251 3.75 24.31 4.99
C CYS A 251 4.62 23.54 6.00
N ASN A 252 4.03 22.55 6.65
CA ASN A 252 4.75 21.52 7.38
C ASN A 252 5.17 20.41 6.41
N THR A 253 6.48 20.23 6.22
CA THR A 253 7.08 19.18 5.38
C THR A 253 7.38 17.89 6.13
N ASP A 254 7.20 17.88 7.45
CA ASP A 254 7.36 16.68 8.29
C ASP A 254 6.03 15.90 8.40
N TYR A 255 4.98 16.35 7.70
CA TYR A 255 3.70 15.67 7.64
C TYR A 255 3.85 14.35 6.87
N GLU A 256 3.54 13.24 7.52
CA GLU A 256 3.59 11.91 6.94
C GLU A 256 2.45 11.06 7.53
N CYS A 257 1.85 10.19 6.72
CA CYS A 257 0.86 9.25 7.22
C CYS A 257 1.51 8.21 8.14
N SER A 258 0.77 7.75 9.16
CA SER A 258 1.14 6.55 9.88
C SER A 258 1.37 5.39 8.91
N ALA A 259 2.27 4.46 9.26
CA ALA A 259 2.44 3.20 8.53
C ALA A 259 1.11 2.40 8.43
N ASP A 260 0.20 2.61 9.38
CA ASP A 260 -1.13 2.01 9.43
C ASP A 260 -2.23 2.93 8.85
N ALA A 261 -1.85 3.94 8.06
CA ALA A 261 -2.75 4.82 7.34
C ALA A 261 -2.47 4.83 5.84
N SER A 262 -3.42 5.36 5.08
CA SER A 262 -3.26 5.63 3.65
C SER A 262 -3.62 7.07 3.33
N CYS A 263 -2.84 7.71 2.46
CA CYS A 263 -3.21 8.97 1.84
C CYS A 263 -4.40 8.75 0.89
N LYS A 264 -5.58 9.28 1.24
CA LYS A 264 -6.82 9.10 0.47
C LYS A 264 -7.58 10.42 0.38
N VAL A 265 -8.55 10.49 -0.53
CA VAL A 265 -9.54 11.58 -0.58
C VAL A 265 -10.89 11.00 -0.17
N LYS A 266 -11.50 11.52 0.89
CA LYS A 266 -12.91 11.23 1.26
C LYS A 266 -13.65 12.54 1.40
N ASP A 267 -14.87 12.61 0.84
CA ASP A 267 -15.70 13.82 0.86
C ASP A 267 -14.91 15.08 0.43
N GLU A 268 -14.21 14.95 -0.71
CA GLU A 268 -13.36 16.01 -1.32
C GLU A 268 -12.16 16.46 -0.46
N THR A 269 -11.95 15.87 0.72
CA THR A 269 -10.85 16.20 1.63
C THR A 269 -9.73 15.17 1.48
N ARG A 270 -8.52 15.61 1.09
CA ARG A 270 -7.32 14.77 1.13
C ARG A 270 -6.71 14.81 2.52
N LYS A 271 -6.49 13.64 3.13
CA LYS A 271 -5.69 13.49 4.34
C LYS A 271 -5.24 12.04 4.52
N CYS A 272 -4.46 11.80 5.56
CA CYS A 272 -4.18 10.44 6.01
C CYS A 272 -5.45 9.87 6.67
N TYR A 273 -5.82 8.66 6.28
CA TYR A 273 -6.92 7.93 6.90
C TYR A 273 -6.39 6.58 7.37
N CYS A 274 -6.64 6.26 8.64
CA CYS A 274 -6.28 4.95 9.20
C CYS A 274 -6.87 3.82 8.35
N ASN A 275 -6.09 2.76 8.21
CA ASN A 275 -6.50 1.55 7.51
C ASN A 275 -7.60 0.81 8.31
N GLU A 276 -8.26 -0.15 7.66
CA GLU A 276 -9.26 -0.96 8.33
C GLU A 276 -8.66 -1.66 9.56
N GLY A 277 -9.38 -1.64 10.68
CA GLY A 277 -8.87 -2.14 11.97
C GLY A 277 -8.08 -1.12 12.80
N PHE A 278 -7.97 0.13 12.34
CA PHE A 278 -7.27 1.20 13.05
C PHE A 278 -8.12 2.49 13.15
N GLU A 279 -7.94 3.24 14.23
CA GLU A 279 -8.58 4.53 14.50
C GLU A 279 -7.55 5.59 14.92
N GLY A 280 -7.86 6.85 14.62
CA GLY A 280 -6.99 7.99 14.88
C GLY A 280 -7.19 9.12 13.88
N ASP A 281 -6.24 10.07 13.87
CA ASP A 281 -6.27 11.25 12.98
C ASP A 281 -5.63 10.99 11.60
N GLY A 282 -4.95 9.84 11.44
CA GLY A 282 -4.25 9.45 10.21
C GLY A 282 -2.74 9.63 10.27
N GLU A 283 -2.24 10.56 11.07
CA GLU A 283 -0.82 10.71 11.40
C GLU A 283 -0.46 9.74 12.54
N THR A 284 -1.39 9.57 13.49
CA THR A 284 -1.37 8.52 14.50
C THR A 284 -2.56 7.60 14.28
N CYS A 285 -2.30 6.30 14.12
CA CYS A 285 -3.34 5.28 13.96
C CYS A 285 -3.06 4.13 14.93
N ASN A 286 -4.04 3.83 15.76
CA ASN A 286 -3.97 2.77 16.75
C ASN A 286 -4.96 1.66 16.40
N SER A 287 -4.57 0.41 16.64
CA SER A 287 -5.46 -0.73 16.38
C SER A 287 -6.71 -0.63 17.26
N ILE A 288 -7.87 -0.91 16.68
CA ILE A 288 -9.13 -1.00 17.44
C ILE A 288 -9.29 -2.35 18.15
N PHE A 289 -8.46 -3.33 17.80
CA PHE A 289 -8.50 -4.68 18.35
C PHE A 289 -7.62 -4.78 19.60
N ARG A 290 -8.17 -5.26 20.70
CA ARG A 290 -7.42 -5.39 21.96
C ARG A 290 -6.54 -6.62 22.06
N ASP A 291 -6.84 -7.65 21.27
CA ASP A 291 -6.15 -8.92 21.23
C ASP A 291 -6.48 -9.70 19.94
N CYS A 292 -5.85 -10.85 19.74
CA CYS A 292 -6.11 -11.73 18.60
C CYS A 292 -7.53 -12.31 18.55
N TYR A 293 -8.25 -12.34 19.67
CA TYR A 293 -9.61 -12.87 19.68
C TYR A 293 -10.58 -11.88 19.07
N GLU A 294 -10.42 -10.59 19.32
CA GLU A 294 -11.21 -9.54 18.66
C GLU A 294 -10.90 -9.44 17.16
N VAL A 295 -9.63 -9.62 16.77
CA VAL A 295 -9.23 -9.77 15.36
C VAL A 295 -9.95 -10.96 14.71
N TYR A 296 -10.00 -12.11 15.41
CA TYR A 296 -10.69 -13.31 14.93
C TYR A 296 -12.20 -13.08 14.81
N GLN A 297 -12.84 -12.41 15.77
CA GLN A 297 -14.26 -12.07 15.73
C GLN A 297 -14.62 -11.10 14.60
N ALA A 298 -13.68 -10.25 14.18
CA ALA A 298 -13.83 -9.39 13.00
C ALA A 298 -13.73 -10.16 11.66
N GLY A 299 -13.48 -11.47 11.69
CA GLY A 299 -13.47 -12.34 10.51
C GLY A 299 -12.08 -12.61 9.93
N HIS A 300 -11.01 -12.14 10.57
CA HIS A 300 -9.64 -12.46 10.18
C HIS A 300 -9.23 -13.85 10.71
N MET A 301 -9.34 -14.88 9.86
CA MET A 301 -9.17 -16.29 10.25
C MET A 301 -7.82 -16.92 9.85
N THR A 302 -6.84 -16.13 9.40
CA THR A 302 -5.54 -16.64 8.98
C THR A 302 -4.50 -16.46 10.08
N ASP A 303 -3.67 -17.48 10.32
CA ASP A 303 -2.52 -17.34 11.22
C ASP A 303 -1.56 -16.27 10.69
N GLY A 304 -1.07 -15.40 11.56
CA GLY A 304 -0.17 -14.34 11.10
C GLY A 304 0.12 -13.30 12.16
N ILE A 305 0.84 -12.26 11.73
CA ILE A 305 1.13 -11.10 12.55
C ILE A 305 -0.05 -10.13 12.41
N TYR A 306 -0.57 -9.67 13.54
CA TYR A 306 -1.61 -8.64 13.60
C TYR A 306 -1.23 -7.57 14.61
N THR A 307 -1.71 -6.36 14.37
CA THR A 307 -1.50 -5.22 15.26
C THR A 307 -2.67 -5.11 16.24
N ILE A 308 -2.36 -5.00 17.54
CA ILE A 308 -3.36 -4.88 18.61
C ILE A 308 -3.02 -3.70 19.53
N MET A 309 -4.02 -3.25 20.29
CA MET A 309 -3.86 -2.26 21.36
C MET A 309 -4.68 -2.68 22.58
N PRO A 310 -4.07 -3.32 23.58
CA PRO A 310 -4.74 -3.67 24.84
C PRO A 310 -5.28 -2.43 25.55
N THR A 311 -6.35 -2.60 26.34
CA THR A 311 -6.91 -1.52 27.16
C THR A 311 -5.85 -0.95 28.11
N ASP A 312 -5.85 0.38 28.28
CA ASP A 312 -4.94 1.14 29.14
C ASP A 312 -3.44 1.04 28.81
N TRP A 313 -3.06 0.40 27.69
CA TRP A 313 -1.68 0.37 27.22
C TRP A 313 -1.18 1.81 26.97
N PRO A 314 -0.08 2.24 27.63
CA PRO A 314 0.38 3.63 27.56
C PRO A 314 1.20 3.95 26.30
N GLY A 315 1.59 2.92 25.53
CA GLY A 315 2.31 3.09 24.26
C GLY A 315 1.39 3.11 23.04
N THR A 316 1.98 3.05 21.85
CA THR A 316 1.24 2.83 20.60
C THR A 316 0.88 1.36 20.43
N SER A 317 -0.01 1.07 19.49
CA SER A 317 -0.31 -0.29 19.06
C SER A 317 0.95 -1.10 18.74
N PHE A 318 0.89 -2.42 18.91
CA PHE A 318 2.02 -3.31 18.68
C PHE A 318 1.63 -4.64 18.04
N ASN A 319 2.60 -5.26 17.38
CA ASN A 319 2.42 -6.52 16.68
C ASN A 319 2.43 -7.72 17.63
N VAL A 320 1.55 -8.68 17.35
CA VAL A 320 1.50 -10.01 17.99
C VAL A 320 1.33 -11.09 16.94
N PHE A 321 1.76 -12.31 17.25
CA PHE A 321 1.41 -13.46 16.43
C PHE A 321 0.05 -14.01 16.89
N CYS A 322 -0.91 -14.02 15.97
CA CYS A 322 -2.23 -14.62 16.18
C CYS A 322 -2.31 -15.99 15.53
N ASN A 323 -2.69 -16.98 16.34
CA ASN A 323 -2.98 -18.33 15.88
C ASN A 323 -4.51 -18.47 15.78
N MET A 324 -5.00 -18.42 14.54
CA MET A 324 -6.43 -18.38 14.18
C MET A 324 -6.97 -19.75 13.76
N SER A 325 -6.11 -20.63 13.27
CA SER A 325 -6.45 -21.93 12.68
C SER A 325 -6.52 -23.08 13.68
N PHE A 326 -5.94 -22.93 14.88
CA PHE A 326 -5.88 -23.99 15.88
C PHE A 326 -7.07 -23.94 16.84
N GLY A 327 -7.72 -25.09 17.06
CA GLY A 327 -8.86 -25.19 17.98
C GLY A 327 -9.99 -24.23 17.58
N ASP A 328 -10.46 -23.40 18.52
CA ASP A 328 -11.48 -22.38 18.22
C ASP A 328 -10.90 -21.02 17.78
N GLY A 329 -9.59 -20.94 17.48
CA GLY A 329 -8.93 -19.73 16.97
C GLY A 329 -8.83 -18.58 17.99
N GLY A 330 -8.30 -17.44 17.53
CA GLY A 330 -8.20 -16.20 18.29
C GLY A 330 -7.14 -16.20 19.40
N TRP A 331 -6.09 -17.01 19.28
CA TRP A 331 -5.05 -17.09 20.31
C TRP A 331 -3.95 -16.05 20.09
N THR A 332 -3.60 -15.30 21.13
CA THR A 332 -2.44 -14.40 21.16
C THR A 332 -1.23 -15.15 21.68
N VAL A 333 -0.24 -15.40 20.84
CA VAL A 333 0.99 -16.11 21.22
C VAL A 333 1.99 -15.12 21.83
N PHE A 334 2.48 -15.41 23.04
CA PHE A 334 3.43 -14.53 23.74
C PHE A 334 4.80 -15.15 23.98
N GLN A 335 4.93 -16.47 23.84
CA GLN A 335 6.20 -17.17 23.84
C GLN A 335 6.18 -18.27 22.79
N ARG A 336 7.29 -18.42 22.07
CA ARG A 336 7.51 -19.54 21.15
C ARG A 336 8.97 -19.96 21.14
N ARG A 337 9.21 -21.28 21.15
CA ARG A 337 10.49 -21.96 20.93
C ARG A 337 10.34 -23.03 19.86
N ILE A 338 11.19 -23.02 18.85
CA ILE A 338 11.20 -23.94 17.69
C ILE A 338 12.65 -24.33 17.39
N ASP A 339 13.50 -23.36 17.06
CA ASP A 339 14.80 -23.61 16.42
C ASP A 339 16.00 -23.35 17.34
N GLY A 340 15.80 -22.64 18.46
CA GLY A 340 16.86 -22.31 19.40
C GLY A 340 17.86 -21.25 18.91
N VAL A 341 17.56 -20.57 17.81
CA VAL A 341 18.44 -19.54 17.23
C VAL A 341 18.43 -18.27 18.07
N THR A 342 17.26 -17.87 18.58
CA THR A 342 17.15 -16.70 19.46
C THR A 342 17.66 -17.04 20.85
N ASP A 343 18.59 -16.23 21.37
CA ASP A 343 19.04 -16.35 22.76
C ASP A 343 17.96 -15.86 23.75
N PHE A 344 17.59 -16.69 24.72
CA PHE A 344 16.67 -16.36 25.81
C PHE A 344 17.40 -16.02 27.13
N TYR A 345 18.73 -16.11 27.16
CA TYR A 345 19.52 -15.65 28.30
C TYR A 345 19.71 -14.12 28.26
N ARG A 346 18.59 -13.42 28.43
CA ARG A 346 18.44 -11.97 28.31
C ARG A 346 18.33 -11.28 29.66
N ASP A 347 18.59 -9.99 29.68
CA ASP A 347 18.46 -9.15 30.87
C ASP A 347 17.01 -8.72 31.15
N TRP A 348 16.80 -8.01 32.26
CA TRP A 348 15.47 -7.57 32.71
C TRP A 348 14.79 -6.66 31.69
N ALA A 349 15.53 -5.70 31.13
CA ALA A 349 15.00 -4.73 30.18
C ALA A 349 14.54 -5.42 28.89
N GLU A 350 15.34 -6.36 28.38
CA GLU A 350 14.98 -7.16 27.20
C GLU A 350 13.73 -8.03 27.45
N TYR A 351 13.60 -8.66 28.62
CA TYR A 351 12.40 -9.44 28.96
C TYR A 351 11.15 -8.57 29.19
N LYS A 352 11.34 -7.35 29.70
CA LYS A 352 10.27 -6.34 29.84
C LYS A 352 9.74 -5.91 28.48
N ASP A 353 10.61 -5.53 27.56
CA ASP A 353 10.24 -5.00 26.24
C ASP A 353 9.85 -6.09 25.24
N GLY A 354 10.47 -7.26 25.34
CA GLY A 354 10.33 -8.38 24.42
C GLY A 354 11.49 -8.49 23.42
N PHE A 355 11.67 -9.69 22.87
CA PHE A 355 12.76 -10.01 21.93
C PHE A 355 12.42 -11.17 21.00
N GLY A 356 13.24 -11.35 19.96
CA GLY A 356 13.03 -12.33 18.91
C GLY A 356 12.22 -11.79 17.75
N THR A 357 11.79 -12.67 16.84
CA THR A 357 11.04 -12.28 15.64
C THR A 357 9.67 -12.93 15.67
N LEU A 358 8.61 -12.11 15.56
CA LEU A 358 7.23 -12.56 15.47
C LEU A 358 6.97 -13.20 14.09
N ASN A 359 7.46 -14.42 13.87
CA ASN A 359 7.18 -15.19 12.66
C ASN A 359 6.81 -16.63 13.04
N GLN A 360 6.10 -17.32 12.15
CA GLN A 360 5.64 -18.70 12.35
C GLN A 360 6.80 -19.67 12.64
N GLY A 361 8.00 -19.41 12.10
CA GLY A 361 9.17 -20.28 12.24
C GLY A 361 10.21 -19.86 13.28
N ASN A 362 9.99 -18.77 14.04
CA ASN A 362 11.05 -18.17 14.85
C ASN A 362 10.70 -18.16 16.35
N ASP A 363 11.77 -18.19 17.16
CA ASP A 363 11.69 -18.06 18.61
C ASP A 363 11.48 -16.59 19.04
N PHE A 364 10.57 -16.34 19.99
CA PHE A 364 10.35 -15.01 20.55
C PHE A 364 9.74 -15.01 21.96
N TRP A 365 9.88 -13.87 22.64
CA TRP A 365 9.18 -13.49 23.86
C TRP A 365 8.53 -12.11 23.66
N LEU A 366 7.22 -12.00 23.87
CA LEU A 366 6.46 -10.80 23.54
C LEU A 366 6.88 -9.56 24.36
N GLY A 367 7.24 -9.77 25.62
CA GLY A 367 7.56 -8.71 26.58
C GLY A 367 6.61 -8.75 27.79
N ASN A 368 7.19 -8.68 28.99
CA ASN A 368 6.42 -8.78 30.24
C ASN A 368 5.46 -7.60 30.43
N GLU A 369 5.84 -6.39 30.00
CA GLU A 369 4.98 -5.21 30.10
C GLU A 369 3.72 -5.37 29.24
N LYS A 370 3.89 -5.81 27.99
CA LYS A 370 2.77 -6.09 27.09
C LYS A 370 1.87 -7.20 27.63
N LEU A 371 2.47 -8.24 28.21
CA LEU A 371 1.72 -9.36 28.80
C LEU A 371 0.93 -8.95 30.05
N HIS A 372 1.46 -8.02 30.86
CA HIS A 372 0.74 -7.42 31.98
C HIS A 372 -0.57 -6.76 31.49
N TYR A 373 -0.49 -5.79 30.58
CA TYR A 373 -1.68 -5.09 30.06
C TYR A 373 -2.65 -6.03 29.33
N LEU A 374 -2.12 -6.99 28.56
CA LEU A 374 -2.94 -8.01 27.89
C LEU A 374 -3.73 -8.86 28.89
N THR A 375 -3.13 -9.26 29.99
CA THR A 375 -3.79 -10.11 30.97
C THR A 375 -4.60 -9.32 31.99
N ASP A 376 -4.36 -8.02 32.17
CA ASP A 376 -5.10 -7.21 33.12
C ASP A 376 -6.48 -6.78 32.58
N GLN A 377 -6.58 -6.50 31.28
CA GLN A 377 -7.81 -5.98 30.66
C GLN A 377 -9.05 -6.89 30.75
N LYS A 378 -8.88 -8.22 30.80
CA LYS A 378 -9.95 -9.25 30.92
C LYS A 378 -9.40 -10.50 31.59
N ASP A 379 -10.24 -11.53 31.78
CA ASP A 379 -9.76 -12.85 32.16
C ASP A 379 -9.34 -13.65 30.93
N TYR A 380 -8.10 -14.15 30.93
CA TYR A 380 -7.53 -14.92 29.82
C TYR A 380 -7.24 -16.36 30.22
N ILE A 381 -7.62 -17.28 29.34
CA ILE A 381 -7.15 -18.67 29.37
C ILE A 381 -5.70 -18.65 28.90
N LEU A 382 -4.80 -19.29 29.65
CA LEU A 382 -3.47 -19.63 29.18
C LEU A 382 -3.47 -21.07 28.67
N ARG A 383 -2.89 -21.28 27.49
CA ARG A 383 -2.58 -22.60 26.96
C ARG A 383 -1.08 -22.73 26.72
N VAL A 384 -0.51 -23.83 27.18
CA VAL A 384 0.87 -24.22 26.90
C VAL A 384 0.82 -25.43 25.98
N ASP A 385 1.48 -25.36 24.82
CA ASP A 385 1.62 -26.45 23.87
C ASP A 385 3.10 -26.86 23.74
N VAL A 386 3.38 -28.15 23.80
CA VAL A 386 4.75 -28.70 23.72
C VAL A 386 4.76 -29.90 22.78
N VAL A 387 5.63 -29.91 21.77
CA VAL A 387 5.76 -31.06 20.84
C VAL A 387 7.06 -31.79 21.11
N HIS A 388 6.96 -33.06 21.54
CA HIS A 388 8.10 -33.94 21.73
C HIS A 388 8.85 -34.21 20.41
N SER A 389 10.14 -34.56 20.48
CA SER A 389 10.99 -34.95 19.34
C SER A 389 10.38 -36.11 18.54
N SER A 390 9.59 -36.96 19.19
CA SER A 390 8.80 -38.04 18.57
C SER A 390 7.44 -37.59 18.00
N ASP A 391 7.27 -36.30 17.69
CA ASP A 391 6.05 -35.70 17.13
C ASP A 391 4.79 -35.76 18.02
N ARG A 392 4.96 -36.03 19.32
CA ARG A 392 3.83 -36.11 20.25
C ARG A 392 3.52 -34.75 20.85
N LEU A 393 2.30 -34.25 20.63
CA LEU A 393 1.79 -33.01 21.24
C LEU A 393 1.28 -33.25 22.66
N TYR A 394 1.78 -32.45 23.58
CA TYR A 394 1.27 -32.29 24.95
C TYR A 394 0.72 -30.88 25.11
N TYR A 395 -0.32 -30.72 25.93
CA TYR A 395 -0.87 -29.43 26.30
C TYR A 395 -1.46 -29.39 27.71
N GLU A 396 -1.49 -28.19 28.28
CA GLU A 396 -2.20 -27.86 29.53
C GLU A 396 -2.81 -26.46 29.43
N GLU A 397 -4.03 -26.31 29.94
CA GLU A 397 -4.75 -25.05 29.98
C GLU A 397 -5.02 -24.60 31.42
N TYR A 398 -4.94 -23.28 31.63
CA TYR A 398 -5.21 -22.59 32.88
C TYR A 398 -6.31 -21.57 32.64
N ARG A 399 -7.33 -21.54 33.51
CA ARG A 399 -8.58 -20.79 33.25
C ARG A 399 -8.37 -19.29 33.23
N THR A 400 -7.58 -18.78 34.16
CA THR A 400 -7.32 -17.35 34.32
C THR A 400 -5.83 -17.16 34.52
N LEU A 401 -5.19 -16.39 33.65
CA LEU A 401 -3.83 -15.92 33.78
C LEU A 401 -3.84 -14.43 34.11
N LYS A 402 -3.04 -14.01 35.09
CA LYS A 402 -2.73 -12.63 35.40
C LYS A 402 -1.23 -12.48 35.58
N ILE A 403 -0.64 -11.49 34.92
CA ILE A 403 0.74 -11.05 35.14
C ILE A 403 0.67 -9.69 35.83
N GLY A 404 1.33 -9.58 36.99
CA GLY A 404 1.44 -8.30 37.71
C GLY A 404 2.23 -7.25 36.92
N ASP A 405 2.22 -6.02 37.40
CA ASP A 405 3.04 -4.93 36.86
C ASP A 405 4.53 -5.07 37.22
N GLU A 406 5.36 -4.14 36.76
CA GLU A 406 6.79 -4.12 37.11
C GLU A 406 7.03 -3.95 38.62
N SER A 407 6.16 -3.22 39.34
CA SER A 407 6.31 -2.98 40.78
C SER A 407 6.19 -4.28 41.60
N THR A 408 5.36 -5.20 41.13
CA THR A 408 5.20 -6.55 41.69
C THR A 408 6.17 -7.57 41.09
N LYS A 409 7.08 -7.12 40.20
CA LYS A 409 8.05 -7.94 39.46
C LYS A 409 7.39 -8.94 38.51
N TYR A 410 6.37 -8.48 37.78
CA TYR A 410 5.60 -9.27 36.83
C TYR A 410 5.08 -10.58 37.39
N ARG A 411 4.59 -10.57 38.64
CA ARG A 411 4.21 -11.79 39.37
C ARG A 411 3.20 -12.63 38.58
N LEU A 412 3.50 -13.92 38.40
CA LEU A 412 2.58 -14.86 37.75
C LEU A 412 1.48 -15.26 38.72
N SER A 413 0.23 -15.12 38.31
CA SER A 413 -0.92 -15.65 39.03
C SER A 413 -1.82 -16.39 38.06
N TYR A 414 -2.27 -17.59 38.43
CA TYR A 414 -3.23 -18.31 37.61
C TYR A 414 -4.22 -19.17 38.41
N VAL A 415 -5.35 -19.48 37.78
CA VAL A 415 -6.33 -20.47 38.25
C VAL A 415 -6.18 -21.76 37.42
N SER A 416 -5.93 -22.88 38.10
CA SER A 416 -5.78 -24.19 37.43
C SER A 416 -6.97 -24.52 36.55
N GLY A 417 -6.70 -25.06 35.36
CA GLY A 417 -7.74 -25.55 34.45
C GLY A 417 -8.01 -27.05 34.59
N ASN A 418 -9.02 -27.51 33.85
CA ASN A 418 -9.44 -28.92 33.82
C ASN A 418 -9.07 -29.61 32.50
N SER A 419 -8.40 -28.91 31.58
CA SER A 419 -8.12 -29.34 30.21
C SER A 419 -6.62 -29.55 30.04
N ARG A 420 -6.21 -30.81 29.87
CA ARG A 420 -4.84 -31.23 29.61
C ARG A 420 -4.83 -32.64 29.01
N ASN A 421 -3.80 -32.97 28.23
CA ASN A 421 -3.54 -34.34 27.77
C ASN A 421 -2.24 -34.92 28.35
N THR A 422 -1.70 -34.26 29.37
CA THR A 422 -0.56 -34.71 30.17
C THR A 422 -1.01 -35.10 31.58
N ASN A 423 -0.30 -36.05 32.20
CA ASN A 423 -0.53 -36.44 33.59
C ASN A 423 0.08 -35.44 34.59
N ASP A 424 0.81 -34.46 34.06
CA ASP A 424 1.76 -33.63 34.75
C ASP A 424 1.31 -32.16 34.75
N TYR A 425 1.78 -31.37 35.71
CA TYR A 425 1.36 -29.98 35.91
C TYR A 425 2.57 -29.06 35.67
N TRP A 426 2.66 -28.39 34.53
CA TRP A 426 3.88 -27.69 34.11
C TRP A 426 4.16 -26.42 34.90
N LEU A 427 3.13 -25.66 35.28
CA LEU A 427 3.29 -24.42 36.06
C LEU A 427 2.99 -24.61 37.55
N LYS A 428 2.85 -25.86 38.02
CA LYS A 428 2.32 -26.23 39.35
C LYS A 428 2.85 -25.39 40.51
N TYR A 429 4.15 -25.09 40.47
CA TYR A 429 4.84 -24.40 41.54
C TYR A 429 5.06 -22.92 41.23
N ASN A 430 4.92 -22.49 39.97
CA ASN A 430 5.18 -21.11 39.53
C ASN A 430 4.07 -20.12 39.94
N ASN A 431 2.93 -20.60 40.44
CA ASN A 431 1.84 -19.72 40.87
C ASN A 431 2.27 -18.83 42.05
N GLY A 432 2.14 -17.52 41.88
CA GLY A 432 2.56 -16.51 42.83
C GLY A 432 4.04 -16.13 42.75
N ALA A 433 4.85 -16.77 41.92
CA ALA A 433 6.28 -16.45 41.80
C ALA A 433 6.51 -15.12 41.06
N GLN A 434 7.59 -14.42 41.44
CA GLN A 434 8.05 -13.21 40.75
C GLN A 434 8.95 -13.60 39.58
N PHE A 435 8.98 -12.76 38.54
CA PHE A 435 9.86 -12.99 37.41
C PHE A 435 11.30 -12.66 37.77
N SER A 436 12.26 -13.46 37.30
CA SER A 436 13.69 -13.21 37.49
C SER A 436 14.46 -13.38 36.19
N THR A 437 15.48 -12.55 36.01
CA THR A 437 16.45 -12.57 34.89
C THR A 437 17.87 -12.59 35.46
N ARG A 438 18.86 -12.79 34.59
CA ARG A 438 20.28 -12.94 34.97
C ARG A 438 20.89 -11.77 35.76
N ASP A 439 20.24 -10.62 35.70
CA ASP A 439 20.64 -9.34 36.26
C ASP A 439 19.65 -8.83 37.34
N GLN A 440 18.54 -9.54 37.55
CA GLN A 440 17.54 -9.21 38.55
C GLN A 440 16.93 -10.47 39.18
N ASP A 441 17.56 -10.91 40.27
CA ASP A 441 17.12 -12.02 41.09
C ASP A 441 15.89 -11.64 41.95
N ASN A 442 14.74 -12.26 41.66
CA ASN A 442 13.52 -12.19 42.46
C ASN A 442 12.97 -13.60 42.76
N ASP A 443 13.82 -14.63 42.67
CA ASP A 443 13.36 -16.03 42.72
C ASP A 443 13.10 -16.52 44.15
N GLY A 444 13.50 -15.72 45.15
CA GLY A 444 13.32 -16.01 46.57
C GLY A 444 14.40 -16.94 47.15
N CYS A 445 15.41 -17.30 46.37
CA CYS A 445 16.49 -18.18 46.74
C CYS A 445 17.72 -17.42 47.25
N SER A 446 18.04 -17.58 48.54
CA SER A 446 19.21 -16.89 49.12
C SER A 446 20.58 -17.48 48.74
N TYR A 447 20.62 -18.67 48.14
CA TYR A 447 21.86 -19.42 47.88
C TYR A 447 22.23 -19.52 46.40
N HIS A 448 21.27 -19.30 45.50
CA HIS A 448 21.42 -19.52 44.07
C HIS A 448 20.59 -18.50 43.30
N ASP A 449 21.13 -18.01 42.18
CA ASP A 449 20.36 -17.28 41.18
C ASP A 449 19.88 -18.30 40.13
N CYS A 450 18.58 -18.56 40.12
CA CYS A 450 17.97 -19.55 39.24
C CYS A 450 17.96 -19.10 37.78
N ALA A 451 17.87 -17.80 37.52
CA ALA A 451 17.96 -17.27 36.15
C ALA A 451 19.37 -17.44 35.59
N GLU A 452 20.39 -17.25 36.42
CA GLU A 452 21.78 -17.52 36.09
C GLU A 452 22.06 -19.01 35.88
N GLY A 453 21.46 -19.86 36.71
CA GLY A 453 21.57 -21.30 36.60
C GLY A 453 20.90 -21.86 35.34
N HIS A 454 19.65 -21.51 35.09
CA HIS A 454 18.89 -22.04 33.95
C HIS A 454 19.14 -21.29 32.63
N LYS A 455 19.91 -20.21 32.66
CA LYS A 455 20.24 -19.37 31.51
C LYS A 455 18.99 -18.90 30.75
N GLY A 456 18.04 -18.32 31.49
CA GLY A 456 16.82 -17.73 30.93
C GLY A 456 15.99 -17.00 31.97
N GLY A 457 15.09 -16.12 31.54
CA GLY A 457 14.14 -15.45 32.42
C GLY A 457 12.88 -16.30 32.66
N TRP A 458 12.43 -16.39 33.91
CA TRP A 458 11.23 -17.18 34.27
C TRP A 458 10.63 -16.78 35.63
N TRP A 459 9.42 -17.26 35.90
CA TRP A 459 8.79 -17.24 37.22
C TRP A 459 9.30 -18.40 38.09
N TYR A 460 10.55 -18.30 38.54
CA TYR A 460 11.16 -19.32 39.39
C TYR A 460 10.48 -19.36 40.76
N SER A 461 10.09 -20.55 41.20
CA SER A 461 9.39 -20.72 42.47
C SER A 461 10.28 -21.36 43.52
N THR A 462 10.31 -20.74 44.70
CA THR A 462 10.58 -21.45 45.96
C THR A 462 9.24 -21.94 46.49
N ALA A 463 8.96 -23.23 46.37
CA ALA A 463 7.73 -23.80 46.91
C ALA A 463 7.48 -23.30 48.36
N VAL A 464 6.25 -22.84 48.62
CA VAL A 464 5.76 -22.18 49.86
C VAL A 464 5.98 -23.00 51.15
N TYR A 465 6.52 -24.22 51.06
CA TYR A 465 6.60 -25.17 52.17
C TYR A 465 8.02 -25.56 52.57
N THR A 466 9.05 -25.14 51.86
CA THR A 466 10.44 -25.43 52.25
C THR A 466 11.35 -24.26 51.96
N ASN A 467 12.18 -23.90 52.94
CA ASN A 467 13.37 -23.03 52.89
C ASN A 467 14.48 -23.54 51.93
N TRP A 468 14.11 -24.35 50.95
CA TRP A 468 14.98 -24.99 49.97
C TRP A 468 14.43 -24.59 48.59
N CYS A 469 15.29 -24.01 47.77
CA CYS A 469 14.99 -23.66 46.38
C CYS A 469 14.94 -24.94 45.55
N THR A 470 14.04 -25.88 45.88
CA THR A 470 14.07 -27.26 45.37
C THR A 470 14.09 -27.32 43.85
N GLU A 471 13.42 -26.39 43.14
CA GLU A 471 13.44 -26.35 41.68
C GLU A 471 14.81 -25.95 41.10
N CYS A 472 15.57 -25.12 41.81
CA CYS A 472 16.95 -24.77 41.47
C CYS A 472 17.97 -25.76 42.06
N TYR A 473 17.56 -26.56 43.06
CA TYR A 473 18.40 -27.42 43.91
C TYR A 473 18.34 -28.92 43.58
N TYR A 474 17.50 -29.41 42.66
CA TYR A 474 17.53 -30.83 42.22
C TYR A 474 18.80 -31.21 41.41
N SER A 475 19.95 -30.59 41.71
CA SER A 475 21.29 -30.92 41.25
C SER A 475 22.13 -31.55 42.38
N TYR A 476 21.70 -32.68 42.93
CA TYR A 476 22.62 -33.52 43.71
C TYR A 476 23.64 -34.20 42.78
N ARG A 477 24.57 -33.41 42.23
CA ARG A 477 25.96 -33.73 41.83
C ARG A 477 26.54 -32.57 40.99
N TYR A 478 27.33 -31.72 41.64
CA TYR A 478 28.53 -31.04 41.09
C TYR A 478 28.47 -30.40 39.69
N CYS A 479 27.46 -29.57 39.39
CA CYS A 479 27.52 -28.64 38.25
C CYS A 479 27.43 -27.18 38.72
N TYR A 480 28.13 -26.86 39.82
CA TYR A 480 28.13 -25.55 40.49
C TYR A 480 28.68 -24.39 39.63
N TYR A 481 29.30 -24.72 38.50
CA TYR A 481 29.64 -23.78 37.44
C TYR A 481 29.29 -24.50 36.13
N PHE A 482 28.48 -23.88 35.28
CA PHE A 482 28.14 -24.36 33.94
C PHE A 482 29.36 -24.36 32.97
N GLN A 483 30.53 -24.80 33.45
CA GLN A 483 31.73 -25.00 32.66
C GLN A 483 31.93 -26.50 32.42
N THR A 484 31.54 -26.93 31.21
CA THR A 484 32.21 -27.94 30.37
C THR A 484 32.77 -29.20 31.05
N ARG A 485 32.13 -29.74 32.09
CA ARG A 485 32.41 -31.11 32.55
C ARG A 485 31.47 -32.07 31.86
N THR A 486 32.05 -33.04 31.17
CA THR A 486 31.39 -34.12 30.39
C THR A 486 30.37 -34.97 31.16
N SER A 487 30.25 -34.79 32.48
CA SER A 487 29.28 -35.47 33.35
C SER A 487 27.99 -34.70 33.61
N CYS A 488 27.84 -33.46 33.09
CA CYS A 488 26.70 -32.56 33.37
C CYS A 488 25.63 -32.53 32.24
N ASN A 489 25.71 -33.43 31.25
CA ASN A 489 25.00 -33.27 29.97
C ASN A 489 23.48 -33.57 29.98
N ASN A 490 22.84 -33.87 31.12
CA ASN A 490 21.52 -34.55 31.13
C ASN A 490 20.45 -33.92 32.05
N LEU A 491 20.48 -32.61 32.33
CA LEU A 491 19.49 -31.96 33.21
C LEU A 491 18.70 -30.88 32.45
N CYS A 492 17.38 -31.07 32.31
CA CYS A 492 16.47 -30.07 31.74
C CYS A 492 16.13 -28.96 32.74
N THR A 493 15.57 -27.85 32.24
CA THR A 493 15.31 -26.62 33.01
C THR A 493 14.00 -26.63 33.81
N ALA A 494 13.55 -27.79 34.29
CA ALA A 494 12.29 -27.93 35.03
C ALA A 494 11.09 -27.33 34.25
N SER A 495 10.30 -26.46 34.91
CA SER A 495 9.16 -25.72 34.36
C SER A 495 9.56 -24.54 33.46
N ASN A 496 10.84 -24.16 33.42
CA ASN A 496 11.31 -23.03 32.64
C ASN A 496 11.42 -23.37 31.14
N LEU A 497 10.48 -22.86 30.35
CA LEU A 497 10.43 -23.04 28.89
C LEU A 497 11.44 -22.15 28.13
N ASN A 498 12.11 -21.24 28.82
CA ASN A 498 13.04 -20.26 28.26
C ASN A 498 14.52 -20.65 28.44
N GLY A 499 14.84 -21.58 29.34
CA GLY A 499 16.22 -21.92 29.67
C GLY A 499 16.99 -22.73 28.60
N ARG A 500 18.30 -22.92 28.82
CA ARG A 500 19.19 -23.73 27.96
C ARG A 500 19.56 -25.07 28.64
N SER A 501 19.55 -26.16 27.88
CA SER A 501 20.08 -27.48 28.29
C SER A 501 21.54 -27.66 27.86
N ASN A 502 22.35 -28.38 28.65
CA ASN A 502 23.79 -28.59 28.40
C ASN A 502 24.12 -29.92 27.68
N GLY A 503 23.18 -30.45 26.89
CA GLY A 503 23.28 -31.75 26.20
C GLY A 503 24.04 -31.77 24.87
N GLY A 504 24.91 -30.80 24.61
CA GLY A 504 25.89 -30.85 23.51
C GLY A 504 25.44 -30.33 22.13
N ASN A 505 24.15 -30.14 21.87
CA ASN A 505 23.66 -29.67 20.57
C ASN A 505 22.83 -28.37 20.59
N GLY A 506 22.71 -27.67 21.73
CA GLY A 506 22.04 -26.36 21.78
C GLY A 506 20.53 -26.40 21.49
N GLU A 507 19.93 -27.58 21.45
CA GLU A 507 18.49 -27.74 21.38
C GLU A 507 17.88 -27.33 22.73
N ASN A 508 16.72 -26.65 22.68
CA ASN A 508 16.01 -26.04 23.81
C ASN A 508 15.61 -27.10 24.87
N LEU A 509 14.52 -26.90 25.62
CA LEU A 509 13.58 -27.97 26.01
C LEU A 509 13.51 -28.38 27.50
N ILE A 510 12.27 -28.69 27.81
CA ILE A 510 11.51 -28.68 29.05
C ILE A 510 11.66 -30.00 29.82
N TYR A 511 11.40 -29.99 31.13
CA TYR A 511 11.15 -31.20 31.92
C TYR A 511 9.64 -31.34 32.19
N TRP A 512 9.05 -32.50 31.90
CA TRP A 512 8.66 -33.50 32.91
C TRP A 512 7.77 -34.58 32.28
N THR A 513 8.17 -35.84 32.43
CA THR A 513 7.25 -36.99 32.39
C THR A 513 7.40 -37.78 33.69
N SER A 514 6.32 -38.41 34.14
CA SER A 514 6.32 -39.41 35.24
C SER A 514 7.39 -40.54 35.15
N SER A 515 8.13 -40.67 34.04
CA SER A 515 9.14 -41.71 33.78
C SER A 515 10.61 -41.28 33.84
N GLY A 516 10.93 -40.00 34.09
CA GLY A 516 12.33 -39.52 34.20
C GLY A 516 12.76 -38.54 33.09
N ASN A 517 14.00 -38.06 33.21
CA ASN A 517 14.64 -36.94 32.50
C ASN A 517 14.54 -36.97 30.96
N ASP A 518 13.37 -36.66 30.40
CA ASP A 518 13.17 -36.49 28.96
C ASP A 518 13.12 -35.01 28.62
N CYS A 519 14.24 -34.50 28.09
CA CYS A 519 14.42 -33.12 27.69
C CYS A 519 14.29 -32.95 26.17
N ASN A 520 13.68 -33.89 25.44
CA ASN A 520 13.71 -33.89 23.98
C ASN A 520 12.40 -33.38 23.37
N HIS A 521 11.96 -32.14 23.63
CA HIS A 521 10.90 -31.55 22.80
C HIS A 521 11.47 -30.91 21.53
N LYS A 522 10.69 -30.26 20.67
CA LYS A 522 11.21 -29.51 19.52
C LYS A 522 10.41 -28.24 19.25
N PHE A 523 9.39 -28.04 20.07
CA PHE A 523 8.47 -26.93 19.99
C PHE A 523 7.90 -26.68 21.39
N ALA A 524 7.84 -25.41 21.78
CA ALA A 524 7.08 -24.95 22.92
C ALA A 524 6.39 -23.65 22.55
N GLU A 525 5.14 -23.48 22.97
CA GLU A 525 4.38 -22.26 22.73
C GLU A 525 3.49 -21.96 23.94
N MET A 526 3.46 -20.69 24.33
CA MET A 526 2.50 -20.20 25.30
C MET A 526 1.61 -19.13 24.65
N LYS A 527 0.30 -19.31 24.80
CA LYS A 527 -0.69 -18.43 24.18
C LYS A 527 -1.88 -18.19 25.08
N ILE A 528 -2.50 -17.03 24.90
CA ILE A 528 -3.65 -16.59 25.69
C ILE A 528 -4.86 -16.30 24.82
N ARG A 529 -6.05 -16.49 25.37
CA ARG A 529 -7.32 -16.12 24.74
C ARG A 529 -8.32 -15.69 25.82
N PRO A 530 -9.13 -14.63 25.61
CA PRO A 530 -10.16 -14.24 26.58
C PRO A 530 -11.13 -15.38 26.89
N ILE A 531 -11.59 -15.46 28.14
CA ILE A 531 -12.75 -16.28 28.50
C ILE A 531 -14.00 -15.60 27.93
N SER A 532 -14.82 -16.36 27.19
CA SER A 532 -16.12 -15.92 26.65
C SER A 532 -17.20 -15.78 27.71
#